data_AF-A0A3B9XN91-F1
#
_entry.id   AF-A0A3B9XN91-F1
#
_cell.length_a   1.000
_cell.length_b   1.000
_cell.length_c   1.000
_cell.angle_alpha   90.00
_cell.angle_beta   90.00
_cell.angle_gamma   90.00
#
_symmetry.space_group_name_H-M   'P 1'
#
loop_
_entity.id
_entity.type
_entity.pdbx_description
1 polymer ?
#
loop_
_entity_poly.entity_id
_entity_poly.type
_entity_poly.pdbx_seq_one_letter_code
_entity_poly.pdbx_strand_id
1 'polypeptide(L)'
;MVSTISHAFVYNDDPDALLGSSRGGLWQWDYCYGKDDSEPLPEDPRTLVQPGISDGKAVHFNAYWAECHVDPEAVQEEAHADTCGELRDYFYRGERLMDTGGDGVAALFVGNSYNDWAAAGGIATFTASQYNRLWRIWGGFSQRPNNFDELVSNRYGSGFSEGRNPYPLPGEDPNQTNGGSGQLPEMFTQVRKDDGSWSGRIGVTCHGCHSGEVGSKADGPDLGFQFGGSSATDLNLFLRDMLPLGYLASGVTPLNLTQTRGTNNASAVNIAFLFPDQGLPTISGFLNILSSGSTGSMDSPNWWNMGHRPLKFVDGLFPMDAPRVDAVFYTPIFGLFGGTAAGLGEQGQEWMRTHGPDMNLWVETMKAPKYPLPVDEDLAKTGAVLFHELDLWAE
;
A
#
# COMPACT_ATOMS: atom_id res chain seq x y z
N MET A 1 19.91 -34.79 -12.13
CA MET A 1 19.06 -34.67 -10.93
C MET A 1 17.88 -33.84 -11.36
N VAL A 2 16.67 -34.38 -11.21
CA VAL A 2 15.44 -33.81 -11.74
C VAL A 2 15.23 -32.43 -11.11
N SER A 3 15.10 -31.41 -11.95
CA SER A 3 14.71 -30.07 -11.55
C SER A 3 13.32 -30.16 -10.94
N THR A 4 13.23 -30.09 -9.62
CA THR A 4 11.97 -29.87 -8.93
C THR A 4 11.54 -28.45 -9.25
N ILE A 5 10.64 -28.32 -10.22
CA ILE A 5 9.73 -27.18 -10.28
C ILE A 5 9.04 -27.19 -8.92
N SER A 6 9.39 -26.28 -8.03
CA SER A 6 8.64 -26.09 -6.80
C SER A 6 7.24 -25.66 -7.21
N HIS A 7 6.29 -26.59 -7.20
CA HIS A 7 4.89 -26.26 -7.33
C HIS A 7 4.46 -25.60 -6.02
N ALA A 8 4.84 -24.34 -5.82
CA ALA A 8 4.55 -23.55 -4.62
C ALA A 8 3.03 -23.32 -4.35
N PHE A 9 2.16 -24.00 -5.10
CA PHE A 9 0.72 -23.79 -5.18
C PHE A 9 -0.11 -24.97 -4.66
N VAL A 10 0.50 -26.12 -4.33
CA VAL A 10 -0.24 -27.36 -4.03
C VAL A 10 0.16 -28.00 -2.70
N TYR A 11 -0.84 -28.54 -1.98
CA TYR A 11 -0.62 -29.29 -0.74
C TYR A 11 0.24 -30.53 -1.02
N ASN A 12 1.35 -30.69 -0.29
CA ASN A 12 2.33 -31.77 -0.47
C ASN A 12 2.99 -31.86 -1.87
N ASP A 13 3.13 -30.74 -2.58
CA ASP A 13 3.75 -30.69 -3.93
C ASP A 13 3.02 -31.54 -5.00
N ASP A 14 1.76 -31.90 -4.75
CA ASP A 14 0.93 -32.70 -5.67
C ASP A 14 0.10 -31.76 -6.58
N PRO A 15 0.44 -31.62 -7.88
CA PRO A 15 -0.26 -30.72 -8.80
C PRO A 15 -1.75 -31.04 -8.98
N ASP A 16 -2.19 -32.25 -8.62
CA ASP A 16 -3.57 -32.70 -8.70
C ASP A 16 -4.30 -32.61 -7.34
N ALA A 17 -3.66 -32.06 -6.30
CA ALA A 17 -4.27 -31.90 -4.99
C ALA A 17 -5.44 -30.91 -5.04
N LEU A 18 -6.59 -31.32 -4.46
CA LEU A 18 -7.78 -30.47 -4.32
C LEU A 18 -7.54 -29.27 -3.38
N LEU A 19 -6.58 -29.39 -2.47
CA LEU A 19 -6.26 -28.35 -1.49
C LEU A 19 -4.93 -27.70 -1.87
N GLY A 20 -4.90 -26.36 -1.83
CA GLY A 20 -3.73 -25.56 -2.12
C GLY A 20 -3.98 -24.10 -1.77
N SER A 21 -2.92 -23.36 -1.46
CA SER A 21 -3.00 -21.91 -1.27
C SER A 21 -1.63 -21.27 -1.47
N SER A 22 -1.54 -20.34 -2.42
CA SER A 22 -0.39 -19.44 -2.54
C SER A 22 -0.31 -18.42 -1.41
N ARG A 23 -1.45 -18.20 -0.72
CA ARG A 23 -1.72 -17.06 0.15
C ARG A 23 -1.55 -15.71 -0.55
N GLY A 24 -1.73 -15.70 -1.87
CA GLY A 24 -1.41 -14.55 -2.69
C GLY A 24 0.10 -14.41 -2.93
N GLY A 25 0.58 -13.17 -3.05
CA GLY A 25 1.94 -12.85 -3.46
C GLY A 25 2.13 -12.93 -4.98
N LEU A 26 3.35 -12.64 -5.42
CA LEU A 26 3.76 -12.70 -6.83
C LEU A 26 4.37 -14.07 -7.11
N TRP A 27 3.87 -14.75 -8.15
CA TRP A 27 4.35 -16.08 -8.52
C TRP A 27 5.86 -16.11 -8.85
N GLN A 28 6.34 -15.09 -9.57
CA GLN A 28 7.77 -14.94 -9.92
C GLN A 28 8.64 -14.77 -8.67
N TRP A 29 8.14 -14.08 -7.64
CA TRP A 29 8.85 -13.93 -6.36
C TRP A 29 9.04 -15.29 -5.69
N ASP A 30 7.99 -16.10 -5.66
CA ASP A 30 8.06 -17.46 -5.12
C ASP A 30 9.01 -18.36 -5.92
N TYR A 31 9.04 -18.22 -7.24
CA TYR A 31 9.97 -18.94 -8.12
C TYR A 31 11.43 -18.65 -7.81
N CYS A 32 11.77 -17.40 -7.48
CA CYS A 32 13.15 -16.96 -7.28
C CYS A 32 13.78 -17.38 -5.95
N TYR A 33 13.02 -17.99 -5.03
CA TYR A 33 13.60 -18.49 -3.78
C TYR A 33 14.67 -19.56 -4.04
N GLY A 34 15.88 -19.32 -3.52
CA GLY A 34 17.00 -20.24 -3.63
C GLY A 34 17.65 -20.31 -5.02
N LYS A 35 17.26 -19.45 -5.96
CA LYS A 35 17.84 -19.34 -7.30
C LYS A 35 18.89 -18.24 -7.36
N ASP A 36 19.88 -18.39 -8.25
CA ASP A 36 20.91 -17.37 -8.51
C ASP A 36 20.30 -16.11 -9.14
N ASP A 37 20.94 -14.96 -8.94
CA ASP A 37 20.47 -13.68 -9.47
C ASP A 37 20.41 -13.64 -11.01
N SER A 38 21.27 -14.39 -11.69
CA SER A 38 21.26 -14.49 -13.15
C SER A 38 20.19 -15.43 -13.71
N GLU A 39 19.39 -16.07 -12.86
CA GLU A 39 18.30 -16.93 -13.31
C GLU A 39 17.26 -16.10 -14.09
N PRO A 40 16.89 -16.51 -15.32
CA PRO A 40 15.82 -15.86 -16.07
C PRO A 40 14.48 -15.94 -15.36
N LEU A 41 13.75 -14.83 -15.35
CA LEU A 41 12.39 -14.80 -14.84
C LEU A 41 11.44 -15.50 -15.82
N PRO A 42 10.59 -16.39 -15.32
CA PRO A 42 9.50 -16.93 -16.11
C PRO A 42 8.40 -15.89 -16.34
N GLU A 43 7.57 -16.12 -17.36
CA GLU A 43 6.41 -15.26 -17.69
C GLU A 43 5.43 -15.15 -16.51
N ASP A 44 5.00 -13.92 -16.21
CA ASP A 44 3.96 -13.68 -15.20
C ASP A 44 2.60 -14.22 -15.69
N PRO A 45 1.96 -15.17 -14.98
CA PRO A 45 0.66 -15.71 -15.39
C PRO A 45 -0.44 -14.67 -15.58
N ARG A 46 -0.33 -13.49 -14.96
CA ARG A 46 -1.30 -12.39 -15.13
C ARG A 46 -1.30 -11.87 -16.57
N THR A 47 -0.16 -11.84 -17.25
CA THR A 47 -0.03 -11.33 -18.62
C THR A 47 -0.78 -12.20 -19.64
N LEU A 48 -0.94 -13.49 -19.32
CA LEU A 48 -1.67 -14.48 -20.12
C LEU A 48 -3.18 -14.25 -20.14
N VAL A 49 -3.72 -13.42 -19.24
CA VAL A 49 -5.16 -13.13 -19.17
C VAL A 49 -5.55 -12.18 -20.31
N GLN A 50 -5.72 -12.76 -21.49
CA GLN A 50 -6.07 -12.09 -22.74
C GLN A 50 -7.39 -12.63 -23.31
N PRO A 51 -8.08 -11.90 -24.21
CA PRO A 51 -9.29 -12.39 -24.87
C PRO A 51 -9.09 -13.80 -25.47
N GLY A 52 -10.00 -14.71 -25.15
CA GLY A 52 -9.99 -16.09 -25.66
C GLY A 52 -9.27 -17.12 -24.78
N ILE A 53 -8.47 -16.72 -23.79
CA ILE A 53 -7.71 -17.66 -22.92
C ILE A 53 -8.63 -18.64 -22.17
N SER A 54 -9.85 -18.21 -21.86
CA SER A 54 -10.86 -18.95 -21.09
C SER A 54 -12.00 -19.54 -21.93
N ASP A 55 -11.89 -19.55 -23.26
CA ASP A 55 -12.97 -20.04 -24.11
C ASP A 55 -13.25 -21.53 -23.85
N GLY A 56 -14.53 -21.86 -23.62
CA GLY A 56 -14.98 -23.22 -23.32
C GLY A 56 -14.54 -23.76 -21.95
N LYS A 57 -14.08 -22.90 -21.04
CA LYS A 57 -13.72 -23.25 -19.65
C LYS A 57 -14.85 -22.90 -18.68
N ALA A 58 -14.80 -23.48 -17.48
CA ALA A 58 -15.77 -23.19 -16.41
C ALA A 58 -15.70 -21.73 -15.89
N VAL A 59 -14.50 -21.14 -15.92
CA VAL A 59 -14.27 -19.73 -15.58
C VAL A 59 -14.08 -18.95 -16.87
N HIS A 60 -14.83 -17.87 -17.07
CA HIS A 60 -14.63 -16.93 -18.18
C HIS A 60 -13.98 -15.64 -17.66
N PHE A 61 -12.78 -15.33 -18.11
CA PHE A 61 -12.12 -14.07 -17.79
C PHE A 61 -12.65 -12.95 -18.68
N ASN A 62 -13.02 -11.83 -18.04
CA ASN A 62 -13.49 -10.60 -18.72
C ASN A 62 -12.71 -9.35 -18.30
N ALA A 63 -11.73 -9.51 -17.41
CA ALA A 63 -10.82 -8.49 -16.93
C ALA A 63 -9.43 -8.83 -17.45
N TYR A 64 -9.01 -8.17 -18.52
CA TYR A 64 -7.80 -8.53 -19.25
C TYR A 64 -6.59 -7.72 -18.80
N TRP A 65 -5.42 -8.35 -18.82
CA TRP A 65 -4.16 -7.66 -18.62
C TRP A 65 -3.89 -6.68 -19.76
N ALA A 66 -3.36 -5.51 -19.42
CA ALA A 66 -2.82 -4.58 -20.39
C ALA A 66 -1.39 -4.21 -19.99
N GLU A 67 -0.46 -4.37 -20.94
CA GLU A 67 0.93 -3.99 -20.80
C GLU A 67 1.04 -2.46 -20.92
N CYS A 68 1.48 -1.80 -19.86
CA CYS A 68 1.72 -0.37 -19.82
C CYS A 68 3.11 -0.02 -20.35
N HIS A 69 4.10 -0.91 -20.27
CA HIS A 69 5.50 -0.62 -20.65
C HIS A 69 5.81 -0.90 -22.13
N VAL A 70 4.80 -0.92 -23.01
CA VAL A 70 4.96 -1.13 -24.46
C VAL A 70 5.75 -0.02 -25.18
N ASP A 71 5.75 1.19 -24.63
CA ASP A 71 6.46 2.36 -25.18
C ASP A 71 7.29 3.05 -24.09
N PRO A 72 8.59 2.72 -23.98
CA PRO A 72 9.45 3.28 -22.94
C PRO A 72 9.64 4.81 -23.04
N GLU A 73 9.54 5.40 -24.24
CA GLU A 73 9.67 6.86 -24.40
C GLU A 73 8.45 7.60 -23.86
N ALA A 74 7.27 7.02 -24.04
CA ALA A 74 6.02 7.57 -23.51
C ALA A 74 5.87 7.33 -22.01
N VAL A 75 6.28 6.16 -21.53
CA VAL A 75 6.07 5.73 -20.14
C VAL A 75 7.16 6.30 -19.24
N GLN A 76 8.42 6.29 -19.65
CA GLN A 76 9.55 6.80 -18.85
C GLN A 76 9.65 6.12 -17.47
N GLU A 77 9.33 4.84 -17.40
CA GLU A 77 9.51 3.97 -16.24
C GLU A 77 10.57 2.90 -16.56
N GLU A 78 11.16 2.33 -15.52
CA GLU A 78 12.03 1.16 -15.68
C GLU A 78 11.18 -0.05 -16.14
N ALA A 79 11.73 -0.88 -17.02
CA ALA A 79 11.01 -2.02 -17.58
C ALA A 79 10.95 -3.21 -16.59
N HIS A 80 10.07 -4.17 -16.86
CA HIS A 80 9.97 -5.41 -16.08
C HIS A 80 11.32 -6.09 -15.87
N ALA A 81 11.49 -6.69 -14.69
CA ALA A 81 12.67 -7.50 -14.41
C ALA A 81 12.72 -8.72 -15.34
N ASP A 82 13.90 -9.01 -15.90
CA ASP A 82 14.17 -10.18 -16.73
C ASP A 82 14.83 -11.32 -15.94
N THR A 83 15.37 -11.00 -14.75
CA THR A 83 16.09 -11.96 -13.91
C THR A 83 15.68 -11.90 -12.44
N CYS A 84 15.92 -12.99 -11.70
CA CYS A 84 15.65 -13.03 -10.27
C CYS A 84 16.42 -11.98 -9.46
N GLY A 85 17.62 -11.59 -9.92
CA GLY A 85 18.41 -10.51 -9.32
C GLY A 85 17.73 -9.15 -9.46
N GLU A 86 17.30 -8.81 -10.68
CA GLU A 86 16.58 -7.56 -10.94
C GLU A 86 15.26 -7.50 -10.15
N LEU A 87 14.51 -8.61 -10.08
CA LEU A 87 13.29 -8.70 -9.27
C LEU A 87 13.56 -8.40 -7.78
N ARG A 88 14.67 -8.93 -7.25
CA ARG A 88 15.11 -8.65 -5.87
C ARG A 88 15.52 -7.20 -5.70
N ASP A 89 16.20 -6.59 -6.66
CA ASP A 89 16.57 -5.19 -6.61
C ASP A 89 15.35 -4.28 -6.55
N TYR A 90 14.35 -4.50 -7.42
CA TYR A 90 13.06 -3.81 -7.34
C TYR A 90 12.39 -3.98 -5.97
N PHE A 91 12.35 -5.22 -5.46
CA PHE A 91 11.75 -5.51 -4.16
C PHE A 91 12.43 -4.71 -3.04
N TYR A 92 13.77 -4.69 -2.97
CA TYR A 92 14.47 -3.98 -1.90
C TYR A 92 14.38 -2.46 -2.03
N ARG A 93 14.30 -1.92 -3.24
CA ARG A 93 14.02 -0.49 -3.44
C ARG A 93 12.60 -0.13 -3.00
N GLY A 94 11.62 -0.98 -3.32
CA GLY A 94 10.23 -0.83 -2.89
C GLY A 94 10.09 -0.95 -1.37
N GLU A 95 10.72 -1.97 -0.78
CA GLU A 95 10.79 -2.17 0.67
C GLU A 95 11.34 -0.93 1.36
N ARG A 96 12.44 -0.34 0.85
CA ARG A 96 13.03 0.87 1.43
C ARG A 96 12.06 2.05 1.48
N LEU A 97 11.11 2.16 0.55
CA LEU A 97 10.09 3.22 0.52
C LEU A 97 8.91 2.92 1.46
N MET A 98 8.63 1.65 1.72
CA MET A 98 7.41 1.20 2.40
C MET A 98 7.66 0.80 3.86
N ASP A 99 8.83 0.26 4.18
CA ASP A 99 9.20 -0.17 5.52
C ASP A 99 9.33 1.01 6.49
N THR A 100 8.46 1.06 7.49
CA THR A 100 8.39 2.20 8.41
C THR A 100 9.55 2.21 9.38
N GLY A 101 10.04 3.41 9.73
CA GLY A 101 11.30 3.55 10.47
C GLY A 101 12.57 3.36 9.63
N GLY A 102 12.45 2.94 8.37
CA GLY A 102 13.54 2.83 7.40
C GLY A 102 14.23 4.16 7.07
N ASP A 103 15.36 4.08 6.37
CA ASP A 103 16.18 5.25 6.01
C ASP A 103 15.73 5.96 4.73
N GLY A 104 14.92 5.31 3.88
CA GLY A 104 14.37 5.86 2.65
C GLY A 104 12.85 5.90 2.59
N VAL A 105 12.19 5.67 3.73
CA VAL A 105 10.73 5.55 3.82
C VAL A 105 10.02 6.79 3.29
N ALA A 106 9.00 6.56 2.48
CA ALA A 106 8.15 7.59 1.92
C ALA A 106 6.89 7.83 2.78
N ALA A 107 6.28 9.00 2.60
CA ALA A 107 5.03 9.35 3.28
C ALA A 107 4.07 10.13 2.38
N LEU A 108 2.81 10.17 2.80
CA LEU A 108 1.71 10.80 2.07
C LEU A 108 2.05 12.25 1.69
N PHE A 109 1.97 12.51 0.38
CA PHE A 109 2.12 13.80 -0.27
C PHE A 109 3.51 14.46 -0.14
N VAL A 110 4.53 13.71 0.26
CA VAL A 110 5.88 14.23 0.48
C VAL A 110 7.00 13.33 -0.05
N GLY A 111 6.66 12.17 -0.61
CA GLY A 111 7.65 11.18 -1.05
C GLY A 111 8.59 10.80 0.08
N ASN A 112 9.85 10.53 -0.28
CA ASN A 112 10.97 10.29 0.65
C ASN A 112 11.82 11.55 0.92
N SER A 113 11.42 12.72 0.42
CA SER A 113 12.06 14.02 0.71
C SER A 113 11.01 15.05 1.14
N TYR A 114 10.85 15.21 2.45
CA TYR A 114 9.73 16.00 2.96
C TYR A 114 9.90 17.51 2.76
N ASN A 115 11.13 18.02 2.71
CA ASN A 115 11.42 19.45 2.69
C ASN A 115 11.50 20.03 1.28
N ASP A 116 11.31 19.22 0.25
CA ASP A 116 11.35 19.66 -1.13
C ASP A 116 10.24 20.66 -1.46
N TRP A 117 10.52 21.50 -2.45
CA TRP A 117 9.53 22.44 -2.97
C TRP A 117 8.33 21.72 -3.58
N ALA A 118 8.55 20.57 -4.26
CA ALA A 118 7.48 19.73 -4.78
C ALA A 118 6.56 19.18 -3.67
N ALA A 119 7.09 19.01 -2.45
CA ALA A 119 6.36 18.62 -1.25
C ALA A 119 5.77 19.82 -0.46
N ALA A 120 5.81 21.02 -1.05
CA ALA A 120 5.41 22.28 -0.42
C ALA A 120 6.07 22.52 0.94
N GLY A 121 7.36 22.16 1.08
CA GLY A 121 8.11 22.30 2.33
C GLY A 121 7.59 21.39 3.46
N GLY A 122 6.93 20.29 3.13
CA GLY A 122 6.50 19.28 4.08
C GLY A 122 5.16 19.59 4.74
N ILE A 123 4.25 20.23 4.02
CA ILE A 123 2.92 20.61 4.53
C ILE A 123 2.09 19.40 5.03
N ALA A 124 2.33 18.22 4.45
CA ALA A 124 1.70 16.96 4.81
C ALA A 124 2.53 16.11 5.80
N THR A 125 3.47 16.74 6.52
CA THR A 125 4.07 16.16 7.72
C THR A 125 3.78 17.01 8.95
N PHE A 126 3.93 16.42 10.13
CA PHE A 126 3.82 17.11 11.41
C PHE A 126 5.05 16.81 12.27
N THR A 127 5.31 17.65 13.27
CA THR A 127 6.46 17.46 14.17
C THR A 127 6.17 16.38 15.21
N ALA A 128 7.21 15.71 15.70
CA ALA A 128 7.11 14.83 16.87
C ALA A 128 6.55 15.58 18.10
N SER A 129 6.76 16.88 18.20
CA SER A 129 6.18 17.72 19.24
C SER A 129 4.65 17.84 19.14
N GLN A 130 4.10 17.91 17.92
CA GLN A 130 2.65 17.87 17.69
C GLN A 130 2.10 16.49 18.05
N TYR A 131 2.74 15.42 17.58
CA TYR A 131 2.36 14.04 17.91
C TYR A 131 2.30 13.80 19.43
N ASN A 132 3.36 14.19 20.16
CA ASN A 132 3.45 14.08 21.62
C ASN A 132 2.39 14.90 22.40
N ARG A 133 1.60 15.75 21.73
CA ARG A 133 0.51 16.54 22.34
C ARG A 133 -0.89 15.98 22.06
N LEU A 134 -1.04 14.93 21.27
CA LEU A 134 -2.33 14.34 20.92
C LEU A 134 -3.22 14.01 22.14
N TRP A 135 -2.62 13.50 23.22
CA TRP A 135 -3.35 13.18 24.46
C TRP A 135 -4.10 14.38 25.05
N ARG A 136 -3.67 15.62 24.78
CA ARG A 136 -4.35 16.83 25.24
C ARG A 136 -5.66 17.08 24.51
N ILE A 137 -5.79 16.56 23.29
CA ILE A 137 -6.99 16.69 22.45
C ILE A 137 -8.06 15.67 22.84
N TRP A 138 -7.64 14.48 23.25
CA TRP A 138 -8.56 13.39 23.59
C TRP A 138 -9.38 13.67 24.86
N GLY A 139 -8.90 14.58 25.71
CA GLY A 139 -9.52 14.92 27.00
C GLY A 139 -9.28 13.84 28.06
N GLY A 140 -9.55 14.17 29.33
CA GLY A 140 -9.48 13.21 30.44
C GLY A 140 -8.08 12.88 30.97
N PHE A 141 -7.02 13.47 30.41
CA PHE A 141 -5.64 13.28 30.85
C PHE A 141 -5.06 14.56 31.43
N SER A 142 -4.47 14.48 32.63
CA SER A 142 -3.72 15.60 33.25
C SER A 142 -2.25 15.62 32.82
N GLN A 143 -1.72 14.49 32.37
CA GLN A 143 -0.35 14.30 31.88
C GLN A 143 -0.35 13.27 30.74
N ARG A 144 0.73 13.21 29.96
CA ARG A 144 0.89 12.19 28.91
C ARG A 144 0.81 10.80 29.55
N PRO A 145 -0.12 9.92 29.11
CA PRO A 145 -0.21 8.57 29.64
C PRO A 145 1.05 7.76 29.30
N ASN A 146 1.39 6.79 30.16
CA ASN A 146 2.58 5.96 29.95
C ASN A 146 2.43 5.05 28.72
N ASN A 147 1.21 4.59 28.43
CA ASN A 147 0.87 3.79 27.25
C ASN A 147 0.37 4.66 26.07
N PHE A 148 0.90 5.88 25.93
CA PHE A 148 0.46 6.83 24.90
C PHE A 148 0.48 6.24 23.47
N ASP A 149 1.55 5.55 23.09
CA ASP A 149 1.69 5.01 21.73
C ASP A 149 0.63 3.94 21.44
N GLU A 150 0.34 3.06 22.41
CA GLU A 150 -0.75 2.09 22.35
C GLU A 150 -2.13 2.77 22.22
N LEU A 151 -2.34 3.89 22.94
CA LEU A 151 -3.57 4.67 22.81
C LEU A 151 -3.70 5.33 21.43
N VAL A 152 -2.60 5.79 20.82
CA VAL A 152 -2.60 6.30 19.44
C VAL A 152 -3.02 5.17 18.48
N SER A 153 -2.38 4.01 18.57
CA SER A 153 -2.68 2.81 17.79
C SER A 153 -4.18 2.44 17.87
N ASN A 154 -4.72 2.28 19.08
CA ASN A 154 -6.14 1.95 19.30
C ASN A 154 -7.11 3.04 18.83
N ARG A 155 -6.74 4.31 18.99
CA ARG A 155 -7.61 5.43 18.64
C ARG A 155 -7.73 5.59 17.13
N TYR A 156 -6.62 5.46 16.41
CA TYR A 156 -6.58 5.68 14.96
C TYR A 156 -6.59 4.41 14.14
N GLY A 157 -6.60 3.23 14.77
CA GLY A 157 -6.87 1.95 14.12
C GLY A 157 -5.69 1.37 13.34
N SER A 158 -4.47 1.52 13.89
CA SER A 158 -3.23 1.02 13.29
C SER A 158 -2.46 0.15 14.30
N GLY A 159 -1.67 -0.80 13.83
CA GLY A 159 -0.88 -1.70 14.67
C GLY A 159 0.61 -1.34 14.73
N PHE A 160 1.39 -2.22 15.36
CA PHE A 160 2.86 -2.13 15.40
C PHE A 160 3.47 -3.32 14.68
N SER A 161 4.37 -3.08 13.73
CA SER A 161 5.22 -4.15 13.23
C SER A 161 6.25 -4.57 14.28
N GLU A 162 6.96 -5.68 14.03
CA GLU A 162 8.08 -6.10 14.88
C GLU A 162 9.28 -5.15 14.77
N GLY A 163 9.35 -4.35 13.70
CA GLY A 163 10.41 -3.40 13.42
C GLY A 163 10.35 -2.15 14.29
N ARG A 164 11.51 -1.49 14.44
CA ARG A 164 11.59 -0.22 15.16
C ARG A 164 11.18 0.93 14.25
N ASN A 165 10.13 1.65 14.62
CA ASN A 165 9.63 2.82 13.94
C ASN A 165 9.66 4.03 14.90
N PRO A 166 10.82 4.68 15.05
CA PRO A 166 11.06 5.53 16.21
C PRO A 166 10.59 6.97 16.01
N TYR A 167 10.32 7.65 17.12
CA TYR A 167 10.18 9.11 17.15
C TYR A 167 10.77 9.72 18.44
N PRO A 168 11.26 10.97 18.41
CA PRO A 168 11.83 11.61 19.60
C PRO A 168 10.75 11.99 20.60
N LEU A 169 10.91 11.55 21.84
CA LEU A 169 10.15 12.05 22.98
C LEU A 169 10.56 13.50 23.31
N PRO A 170 9.75 14.24 24.08
CA PRO A 170 10.10 15.60 24.47
C PRO A 170 11.47 15.68 25.16
N GLY A 171 12.38 16.47 24.59
CA GLY A 171 13.74 16.67 25.11
C GLY A 171 14.81 15.78 24.44
N GLU A 172 14.42 14.82 23.62
CA GLU A 172 15.36 13.99 22.86
C GLU A 172 15.80 14.69 21.57
N ASP A 173 17.09 14.58 21.23
CA ASP A 173 17.58 14.79 19.88
C ASP A 173 17.50 13.44 19.13
N PRO A 174 16.68 13.32 18.07
CA PRO A 174 16.56 12.06 17.34
C PRO A 174 17.91 11.63 16.72
N ASN A 175 18.82 12.55 16.42
CA ASN A 175 20.14 12.19 15.86
C ASN A 175 21.14 11.69 16.90
N GLN A 176 20.84 11.85 18.20
CA GLN A 176 21.64 11.29 19.30
C GLN A 176 20.98 10.08 19.96
N THR A 177 19.73 9.80 19.63
CA THR A 177 18.90 8.72 20.19
C THR A 177 18.44 7.73 19.11
N ASN A 178 19.14 7.70 17.97
CA ASN A 178 18.83 6.86 16.82
C ASN A 178 17.36 6.94 16.38
N GLY A 179 16.76 8.14 16.37
CA GLY A 179 15.38 8.40 15.99
C GLY A 179 14.46 8.69 17.16
N GLY A 180 14.90 8.44 18.40
CA GLY A 180 14.12 8.66 19.62
C GLY A 180 13.69 7.36 20.30
N SER A 181 13.24 7.47 21.55
CA SER A 181 12.83 6.30 22.34
C SER A 181 11.33 5.95 22.22
N GLY A 182 10.53 6.78 21.56
CA GLY A 182 9.12 6.47 21.29
C GLY A 182 8.95 5.52 20.10
N GLN A 183 7.80 4.84 20.02
CA GLN A 183 7.43 3.97 18.90
C GLN A 183 6.16 4.49 18.20
N LEU A 184 6.22 4.66 16.89
CA LEU A 184 5.08 4.99 16.06
C LEU A 184 4.32 3.71 15.68
N PRO A 185 2.97 3.73 15.63
CA PRO A 185 2.23 2.72 14.89
C PRO A 185 2.46 2.90 13.38
N GLU A 186 2.25 1.83 12.63
CA GLU A 186 2.64 1.71 11.22
C GLU A 186 1.96 2.71 10.27
N MET A 187 0.82 3.27 10.68
CA MET A 187 0.18 4.42 9.99
C MET A 187 1.09 5.65 9.90
N PHE A 188 2.13 5.74 10.73
CA PHE A 188 3.05 6.85 10.76
C PHE A 188 4.49 6.37 10.56
N THR A 189 5.34 7.28 10.11
CA THR A 189 6.79 7.05 10.08
C THR A 189 7.52 8.36 10.30
N GLN A 190 8.68 8.31 10.96
CA GLN A 190 9.56 9.47 11.01
C GLN A 190 10.39 9.52 9.72
N VAL A 191 10.18 10.56 8.92
CA VAL A 191 10.92 10.75 7.67
C VAL A 191 12.36 11.20 7.94
N ARG A 192 13.26 10.93 6.99
CA ARG A 192 14.65 11.42 7.03
C ARG A 192 14.77 12.78 6.35
N LYS A 193 15.88 13.46 6.63
CA LYS A 193 16.38 14.54 5.77
C LYS A 193 17.19 13.94 4.63
N ASP A 194 17.50 14.76 3.63
CA ASP A 194 18.28 14.36 2.45
C ASP A 194 19.68 13.79 2.78
N ASP A 195 20.25 14.19 3.92
CA ASP A 195 21.53 13.68 4.43
C ASP A 195 21.41 12.35 5.22
N GLY A 196 20.20 11.77 5.28
CA GLY A 196 19.88 10.54 6.03
C GLY A 196 19.64 10.76 7.52
N SER A 197 19.86 11.96 8.05
CA SER A 197 19.62 12.27 9.46
C SER A 197 18.12 12.24 9.80
N TRP A 198 17.80 11.90 11.05
CA TRP A 198 16.42 11.91 11.52
C TRP A 198 15.88 13.34 11.56
N SER A 199 14.67 13.54 11.02
CA SER A 199 14.08 14.88 10.86
C SER A 199 13.33 15.38 12.10
N GLY A 200 12.87 14.48 12.98
CA GLY A 200 11.87 14.81 14.00
C GLY A 200 10.49 15.16 13.43
N ARG A 201 10.26 14.90 12.14
CA ARG A 201 8.97 15.04 11.46
C ARG A 201 8.40 13.68 11.11
N ILE A 202 7.09 13.61 11.18
CA ILE A 202 6.31 12.38 11.03
C ILE A 202 5.37 12.58 9.85
N GLY A 203 5.38 11.61 8.96
CA GLY A 203 4.43 11.49 7.85
C GLY A 203 3.41 10.39 8.12
N VAL A 204 2.30 10.44 7.39
CA VAL A 204 1.33 9.34 7.34
C VAL A 204 1.74 8.39 6.22
N THR A 205 1.57 7.09 6.40
CA THR A 205 2.00 6.05 5.44
C THR A 205 0.78 5.38 4.78
N CYS A 206 1.00 4.65 3.68
CA CYS A 206 -0.01 3.81 3.04
C CYS A 206 -0.53 2.71 3.98
N HIS A 207 0.25 2.32 4.98
CA HIS A 207 -0.13 1.32 6.00
C HIS A 207 -1.28 1.77 6.89
N GLY A 208 -1.61 3.07 6.92
CA GLY A 208 -2.88 3.51 7.48
C GLY A 208 -4.06 2.83 6.78
N CYS A 209 -4.07 2.75 5.45
CA CYS A 209 -5.20 2.16 4.72
C CYS A 209 -5.00 0.68 4.36
N HIS A 210 -3.76 0.25 4.12
CA HIS A 210 -3.48 -1.05 3.53
C HIS A 210 -2.86 -2.05 4.50
N SER A 211 -2.88 -1.80 5.80
CA SER A 211 -2.28 -2.70 6.79
C SER A 211 -3.04 -2.64 8.12
N GLY A 212 -2.89 -3.67 8.93
CA GLY A 212 -3.59 -3.78 10.22
C GLY A 212 -3.26 -5.07 10.95
N GLU A 213 -4.01 -5.40 11.99
CA GLU A 213 -3.73 -6.55 12.85
C GLU A 213 -4.79 -7.64 12.71
N VAL A 214 -4.34 -8.88 12.56
CA VAL A 214 -5.20 -10.07 12.56
C VAL A 214 -4.76 -10.96 13.72
N GLY A 215 -5.58 -11.06 14.76
CA GLY A 215 -5.23 -11.77 15.99
C GLY A 215 -3.92 -11.26 16.60
N SER A 216 -3.24 -12.10 17.37
CA SER A 216 -1.95 -11.81 17.97
C SER A 216 -0.95 -12.94 17.71
N LYS A 217 0.34 -12.69 17.96
CA LYS A 217 1.38 -13.73 17.92
C LYS A 217 1.14 -14.87 18.91
N ALA A 218 0.33 -14.64 19.96
CA ALA A 218 -0.09 -15.68 20.89
C ALA A 218 -1.13 -16.64 20.27
N ASP A 219 -1.91 -16.16 19.29
CA ASP A 219 -2.92 -16.95 18.56
C ASP A 219 -2.30 -17.73 17.39
N GLY A 220 -1.13 -17.32 16.90
CA GLY A 220 -0.37 -18.02 15.85
C GLY A 220 0.89 -17.24 15.41
N PRO A 221 1.95 -17.92 14.94
CA PRO A 221 3.23 -17.27 14.61
C PRO A 221 3.13 -16.29 13.43
N ASP A 222 2.21 -16.54 12.49
CA ASP A 222 1.97 -15.72 11.30
C ASP A 222 0.94 -14.60 11.56
N LEU A 223 0.37 -14.51 12.77
CA LEU A 223 -0.64 -13.52 13.15
C LEU A 223 -0.02 -12.26 13.79
N GLY A 224 -0.84 -11.29 14.17
CA GLY A 224 -0.43 -9.96 14.63
C GLY A 224 -0.52 -8.93 13.50
N PHE A 225 0.35 -7.91 13.53
CA PHE A 225 0.41 -6.91 12.47
C PHE A 225 0.76 -7.54 11.11
N GLN A 226 0.02 -7.15 10.09
CA GLN A 226 0.18 -7.61 8.72
C GLN A 226 0.26 -6.41 7.78
N PHE A 227 1.36 -6.33 7.04
CA PHE A 227 1.43 -5.47 5.85
C PHE A 227 0.51 -6.05 4.79
N GLY A 228 -0.40 -5.25 4.22
CA GLY A 228 -1.16 -5.60 3.01
C GLY A 228 -2.63 -6.00 3.18
N GLY A 229 -3.21 -5.85 4.37
CA GLY A 229 -4.65 -6.05 4.57
C GLY A 229 -5.13 -5.69 5.99
N SER A 230 -6.43 -5.83 6.22
CA SER A 230 -7.07 -5.77 7.55
C SER A 230 -6.98 -4.41 8.30
N SER A 231 -7.08 -3.29 7.57
CA SER A 231 -7.05 -1.96 8.21
C SER A 231 -8.28 -1.71 9.10
N ALA A 232 -8.04 -1.09 10.25
CA ALA A 232 -9.08 -0.58 11.15
C ALA A 232 -9.08 0.96 11.22
N THR A 233 -8.37 1.60 10.30
CA THR A 233 -7.94 2.99 10.45
C THR A 233 -9.09 4.00 10.43
N ASP A 234 -8.92 5.08 11.20
CA ASP A 234 -9.79 6.25 11.23
C ASP A 234 -9.00 7.53 10.91
N LEU A 235 -8.78 7.79 9.62
CA LEU A 235 -8.05 8.97 9.15
C LEU A 235 -8.79 10.26 9.47
N ASN A 236 -10.12 10.28 9.37
CA ASN A 236 -10.91 11.47 9.66
C ASN A 236 -10.80 11.86 11.14
N LEU A 237 -10.87 10.90 12.06
CA LEU A 237 -10.62 11.14 13.48
C LEU A 237 -9.21 11.67 13.73
N PHE A 238 -8.19 11.07 13.10
CA PHE A 238 -6.81 11.53 13.20
C PHE A 238 -6.65 12.98 12.71
N LEU A 239 -7.14 13.30 11.51
CA LEU A 239 -7.04 14.63 10.94
C LEU A 239 -7.76 15.66 11.82
N ARG A 240 -8.96 15.35 12.30
CA ARG A 240 -9.71 16.21 13.22
C ARG A 240 -8.94 16.50 14.51
N ASP A 241 -8.31 15.48 15.09
CA ASP A 241 -7.57 15.62 16.35
C ASP A 241 -6.23 16.35 16.17
N MET A 242 -5.60 16.25 14.99
CA MET A 242 -4.36 16.97 14.67
C MET A 242 -4.59 18.41 14.21
N LEU A 243 -5.78 18.75 13.73
CA LEU A 243 -6.14 20.12 13.30
C LEU A 243 -5.86 21.18 14.39
N PRO A 244 -6.34 21.06 15.64
CA PRO A 244 -6.05 22.03 16.69
C PRO A 244 -4.57 22.05 17.11
N LEU A 245 -3.78 21.05 16.74
CA LEU A 245 -2.34 21.00 16.97
C LEU A 245 -1.54 21.64 15.83
N GLY A 246 -2.20 22.15 14.78
CA GLY A 246 -1.58 22.88 13.68
C GLY A 246 -1.00 21.99 12.58
N TYR A 247 -1.49 20.76 12.41
CA TYR A 247 -1.15 19.96 11.23
C TYR A 247 -1.91 20.50 10.02
N LEU A 248 -1.20 21.09 9.06
CA LEU A 248 -1.82 21.83 7.96
C LEU A 248 -2.66 20.95 7.04
N ALA A 249 -2.22 19.72 6.75
CA ALA A 249 -3.01 18.78 5.94
C ALA A 249 -4.34 18.39 6.62
N SER A 250 -4.50 18.55 7.94
CA SER A 250 -5.81 18.40 8.59
C SER A 250 -6.88 19.39 8.10
N GLY A 251 -6.51 20.43 7.34
CA GLY A 251 -7.47 21.29 6.65
C GLY A 251 -8.43 20.55 5.72
N VAL A 252 -8.07 19.33 5.28
CA VAL A 252 -8.93 18.48 4.43
C VAL A 252 -9.98 17.67 5.19
N THR A 253 -10.07 17.80 6.52
CA THR A 253 -11.10 17.12 7.34
C THR A 253 -12.53 17.21 6.77
N PRO A 254 -12.98 18.35 6.19
CA PRO A 254 -14.32 18.44 5.57
C PRO A 254 -14.54 17.51 4.37
N LEU A 255 -13.48 16.98 3.74
CA LEU A 255 -13.57 16.01 2.64
C LEU A 255 -13.98 14.61 3.11
N ASN A 256 -13.97 14.35 4.44
CA ASN A 256 -14.43 13.11 5.06
C ASN A 256 -13.85 11.84 4.38
N LEU A 257 -12.52 11.70 4.46
CA LEU A 257 -11.77 10.62 3.79
C LEU A 257 -12.16 9.21 4.25
N THR A 258 -12.72 9.08 5.46
CA THR A 258 -13.17 7.82 6.07
C THR A 258 -14.51 8.06 6.78
N GLN A 259 -15.59 7.44 6.30
CA GLN A 259 -16.90 7.54 6.97
C GLN A 259 -17.03 6.57 8.15
N THR A 260 -16.41 5.40 8.04
CA THR A 260 -16.37 4.35 9.06
C THR A 260 -14.94 3.84 9.22
N ARG A 261 -14.60 3.31 10.41
CA ARG A 261 -13.30 2.68 10.67
C ARG A 261 -13.01 1.57 9.66
N GLY A 262 -11.78 1.49 9.18
CA GLY A 262 -11.33 0.52 8.19
C GLY A 262 -11.78 0.80 6.76
N THR A 263 -12.63 1.81 6.54
CA THR A 263 -13.06 2.22 5.20
C THR A 263 -12.44 3.55 4.83
N ASN A 264 -12.10 3.73 3.56
CA ASN A 264 -11.58 4.98 3.03
C ASN A 264 -12.17 5.24 1.62
N ASN A 265 -12.02 6.45 1.12
CA ASN A 265 -12.39 6.79 -0.25
C ASN A 265 -11.19 6.65 -1.20
N ALA A 266 -10.63 5.44 -1.31
CA ALA A 266 -9.51 5.13 -2.22
C ALA A 266 -9.82 5.50 -3.67
N SER A 267 -11.09 5.36 -4.07
CA SER A 267 -11.57 5.71 -5.41
C SER A 267 -12.03 7.17 -5.53
N ALA A 268 -11.54 8.08 -4.69
CA ALA A 268 -11.70 9.52 -4.90
C ALA A 268 -10.88 10.04 -6.10
N VAL A 269 -10.69 9.21 -7.13
CA VAL A 269 -10.04 9.54 -8.41
C VAL A 269 -10.69 10.74 -9.10
N ASN A 270 -11.94 11.05 -8.75
CA ASN A 270 -12.63 12.29 -9.14
C ASN A 270 -11.83 13.56 -8.76
N ILE A 271 -11.05 13.52 -7.67
CA ILE A 271 -10.16 14.63 -7.28
C ILE A 271 -8.96 14.73 -8.22
N ALA A 272 -8.40 13.60 -8.69
CA ALA A 272 -7.31 13.59 -9.66
C ALA A 272 -7.76 14.21 -11.00
N PHE A 273 -9.02 14.00 -11.41
CA PHE A 273 -9.58 14.65 -12.60
C PHE A 273 -9.75 16.18 -12.49
N LEU A 274 -9.65 16.76 -11.28
CA LEU A 274 -9.66 18.22 -11.12
C LEU A 274 -8.35 18.87 -11.59
N PHE A 275 -7.27 18.11 -11.68
CA PHE A 275 -5.94 18.63 -12.04
C PHE A 275 -5.25 17.76 -13.10
N PRO A 276 -5.80 17.68 -14.33
CA PRO A 276 -5.20 16.87 -15.38
C PRO A 276 -3.88 17.46 -15.87
N ASP A 277 -2.99 16.60 -16.37
CA ASP A 277 -1.74 17.00 -17.02
C ASP A 277 -1.96 17.93 -18.22
N GLN A 278 -3.10 17.80 -18.89
CA GLN A 278 -3.49 18.64 -20.03
C GLN A 278 -4.06 20.01 -19.63
N GLY A 279 -3.99 20.38 -18.34
CA GLY A 279 -4.49 21.63 -17.81
C GLY A 279 -5.89 21.52 -17.22
N LEU A 280 -6.36 22.61 -16.56
CA LEU A 280 -7.61 22.62 -15.81
C LEU A 280 -8.83 22.26 -16.69
N PRO A 281 -9.81 21.52 -16.15
CA PRO A 281 -11.05 21.25 -16.86
C PRO A 281 -11.80 22.55 -17.19
N THR A 282 -12.60 22.52 -18.26
CA THR A 282 -13.54 23.62 -18.55
C THR A 282 -14.52 23.82 -17.39
N ILE A 283 -15.17 24.98 -17.27
CA ILE A 283 -16.19 25.23 -16.22
C ILE A 283 -17.27 24.13 -16.25
N SER A 284 -17.72 23.71 -17.43
CA SER A 284 -18.68 22.61 -17.59
C SER A 284 -18.09 21.28 -17.10
N GLY A 285 -16.85 20.96 -17.47
CA GLY A 285 -16.16 19.76 -16.98
C GLY A 285 -15.99 19.75 -15.47
N PHE A 286 -15.61 20.88 -14.88
CA PHE A 286 -15.52 21.05 -13.43
C PHE A 286 -16.87 20.82 -12.74
N LEU A 287 -17.95 21.43 -13.24
CA LEU A 287 -19.29 21.21 -12.68
C LEU A 287 -19.75 19.76 -12.83
N ASN A 288 -19.43 19.11 -13.94
CA ASN A 288 -19.72 17.69 -14.15
C ASN A 288 -18.98 16.81 -13.14
N ILE A 289 -17.68 17.06 -12.92
CA ILE A 289 -16.89 16.35 -11.91
C ILE A 289 -17.48 16.59 -10.51
N LEU A 290 -17.82 17.83 -10.16
CA LEU A 290 -18.44 18.14 -8.87
C LEU A 290 -19.82 17.48 -8.69
N SER A 291 -20.59 17.37 -9.76
CA SER A 291 -21.90 16.71 -9.76
C SER A 291 -21.83 15.20 -9.89
N SER A 292 -20.64 14.64 -10.16
CA SER A 292 -20.45 13.21 -10.23
C SER A 292 -20.68 12.59 -8.85
N GLY A 293 -21.35 11.44 -8.82
CA GLY A 293 -21.56 10.71 -7.57
C GLY A 293 -20.23 10.38 -6.91
N SER A 294 -20.21 10.39 -5.57
CA SER A 294 -19.07 9.85 -4.83
C SER A 294 -19.02 8.33 -5.01
N THR A 295 -17.82 7.78 -5.15
CA THR A 295 -17.55 6.33 -5.10
C THR A 295 -17.75 5.75 -3.69
N GLY A 296 -17.99 6.61 -2.69
CA GLY A 296 -18.29 6.21 -1.32
C GLY A 296 -17.04 5.80 -0.53
N SER A 297 -17.25 5.42 0.73
CA SER A 297 -16.19 4.76 1.50
C SER A 297 -16.23 3.25 1.25
N MET A 298 -15.07 2.67 0.99
CA MET A 298 -14.87 1.25 0.74
C MET A 298 -13.72 0.71 1.59
N ASP A 299 -13.70 -0.60 1.80
CA ASP A 299 -12.49 -1.26 2.31
C ASP A 299 -11.38 -1.16 1.25
N SER A 300 -10.15 -0.94 1.70
CA SER A 300 -9.01 -0.99 0.79
C SER A 300 -8.87 -2.42 0.28
N PRO A 301 -8.76 -2.65 -1.04
CA PRO A 301 -8.45 -3.99 -1.54
C PRO A 301 -7.17 -4.51 -0.89
N ASN A 302 -7.20 -5.74 -0.38
CA ASN A 302 -6.02 -6.37 0.20
C ASN A 302 -4.89 -6.43 -0.84
N TRP A 303 -3.70 -5.98 -0.47
CA TRP A 303 -2.50 -6.03 -1.30
C TRP A 303 -1.99 -7.45 -1.52
N TRP A 304 -2.26 -8.37 -0.59
CA TRP A 304 -1.81 -9.76 -0.69
C TRP A 304 -2.17 -10.48 -1.97
N ASN A 305 -3.21 -10.05 -2.68
CA ASN A 305 -3.64 -10.70 -3.92
C ASN A 305 -3.35 -9.88 -5.19
N MET A 306 -2.61 -8.78 -5.09
CA MET A 306 -2.23 -7.99 -6.29
C MET A 306 -1.41 -8.81 -7.28
N GLY A 307 -0.51 -9.68 -6.80
CA GLY A 307 0.25 -10.62 -7.63
C GLY A 307 -0.59 -11.71 -8.33
N HIS A 308 -1.91 -11.72 -8.16
CA HIS A 308 -2.84 -12.67 -8.79
C HIS A 308 -3.97 -11.99 -9.60
N ARG A 309 -3.93 -10.66 -9.75
CA ARG A 309 -5.01 -9.90 -10.39
C ARG A 309 -4.50 -9.16 -11.63
N PRO A 310 -5.21 -9.20 -12.76
CA PRO A 310 -4.81 -8.46 -13.96
C PRO A 310 -5.13 -6.95 -13.87
N LEU A 311 -6.03 -6.54 -12.98
CA LEU A 311 -6.51 -5.15 -12.84
C LEU A 311 -6.50 -4.69 -11.37
N LYS A 312 -6.44 -3.36 -11.16
CA LYS A 312 -6.49 -2.66 -9.88
C LYS A 312 -7.85 -2.08 -9.59
N PHE A 313 -8.06 -1.73 -8.32
CA PHE A 313 -9.32 -1.23 -7.74
C PHE A 313 -10.50 -2.19 -7.85
N VAL A 314 -11.57 -1.85 -7.13
CA VAL A 314 -12.79 -2.67 -7.03
C VAL A 314 -13.56 -2.79 -8.35
N ASP A 315 -13.35 -1.84 -9.26
CA ASP A 315 -14.02 -1.72 -10.55
C ASP A 315 -13.12 -2.12 -11.73
N GLY A 316 -11.86 -2.49 -11.48
CA GLY A 316 -10.90 -2.84 -12.54
C GLY A 316 -10.46 -1.64 -13.39
N LEU A 317 -10.48 -0.42 -12.84
CA LEU A 317 -10.24 0.81 -13.60
C LEU A 317 -8.85 0.90 -14.24
N PHE A 318 -7.82 0.34 -13.60
CA PHE A 318 -6.44 0.38 -14.10
C PHE A 318 -5.87 -1.02 -14.31
N PRO A 319 -4.98 -1.21 -15.29
CA PRO A 319 -4.16 -2.41 -15.38
C PRO A 319 -3.34 -2.59 -14.11
N MET A 320 -3.08 -3.85 -13.73
CA MET A 320 -2.11 -4.13 -12.66
C MET A 320 -0.71 -3.62 -13.02
N ASP A 321 -0.41 -3.51 -14.31
CA ASP A 321 0.81 -2.93 -14.85
C ASP A 321 0.92 -1.40 -14.78
N ALA A 322 -0.02 -0.71 -14.12
CA ALA A 322 0.03 0.74 -13.96
C ALA A 322 0.59 1.12 -12.57
N PRO A 323 1.91 1.16 -12.34
CA PRO A 323 2.45 1.32 -10.99
C PRO A 323 2.29 2.73 -10.41
N ARG A 324 2.17 3.78 -11.25
CA ARG A 324 1.97 5.16 -10.77
C ARG A 324 0.73 5.33 -9.89
N VAL A 325 -0.33 4.55 -10.14
CA VAL A 325 -1.57 4.70 -9.37
C VAL A 325 -1.39 4.30 -7.90
N ASP A 326 -0.43 3.41 -7.59
CA ASP A 326 -0.14 3.03 -6.21
C ASP A 326 0.75 4.06 -5.50
N ALA A 327 1.58 4.78 -6.27
CA ALA A 327 2.44 5.85 -5.78
C ALA A 327 1.72 7.21 -5.67
N VAL A 328 0.49 7.33 -6.18
CA VAL A 328 -0.23 8.61 -6.27
C VAL A 328 -0.35 9.35 -4.94
N PHE A 329 -0.48 8.61 -3.85
CA PHE A 329 -0.65 9.19 -2.52
C PHE A 329 0.69 9.53 -1.85
N TYR A 330 1.80 8.94 -2.29
CA TYR A 330 3.14 9.28 -1.83
C TYR A 330 3.81 10.35 -2.68
N THR A 331 3.34 10.63 -3.90
CA THR A 331 3.89 11.71 -4.73
C THR A 331 3.96 13.02 -3.96
N PRO A 332 5.07 13.79 -4.06
CA PRO A 332 5.10 15.15 -3.52
C PRO A 332 3.87 15.94 -3.96
N ILE A 333 3.22 16.68 -3.05
CA ILE A 333 1.86 17.19 -3.23
C ILE A 333 1.62 17.93 -4.56
N PHE A 334 2.61 18.65 -5.10
CA PHE A 334 2.47 19.34 -6.38
C PHE A 334 2.40 18.39 -7.59
N GLY A 335 2.88 17.15 -7.47
CA GLY A 335 2.73 16.10 -8.47
C GLY A 335 1.27 15.78 -8.79
N LEU A 336 0.37 15.87 -7.81
CA LEU A 336 -1.08 15.71 -8.02
C LEU A 336 -1.68 16.76 -8.97
N PHE A 337 -0.98 17.87 -9.16
CA PHE A 337 -1.44 19.00 -9.95
C PHE A 337 -0.86 19.01 -11.37
N GLY A 338 0.01 18.05 -11.70
CA GLY A 338 0.54 17.85 -13.05
C GLY A 338 0.99 19.15 -13.73
N GLY A 339 0.57 19.33 -14.98
CA GLY A 339 0.87 20.53 -15.78
C GLY A 339 0.41 21.86 -15.17
N THR A 340 -0.51 21.86 -14.18
CA THR A 340 -0.98 23.09 -13.52
C THR A 340 -0.03 23.62 -12.46
N ALA A 341 0.88 22.80 -11.93
CA ALA A 341 1.94 23.19 -11.00
C ALA A 341 3.31 23.42 -11.69
N ALA A 342 3.33 23.50 -13.03
CA ALA A 342 4.54 23.68 -13.83
C ALA A 342 5.65 22.69 -13.44
N GLY A 343 6.91 23.15 -13.35
CA GLY A 343 8.05 22.28 -13.05
C GLY A 343 7.97 21.55 -11.71
N LEU A 344 7.14 22.01 -10.75
CA LEU A 344 6.92 21.29 -9.49
C LEU A 344 5.98 20.09 -9.67
N GLY A 345 5.01 20.20 -10.58
CA GLY A 345 4.16 19.07 -10.96
C GLY A 345 4.97 17.99 -11.66
N GLU A 346 5.84 18.38 -12.58
CA GLU A 346 6.74 17.45 -13.27
C GLU A 346 7.68 16.72 -12.31
N GLN A 347 8.24 17.41 -11.31
CA GLN A 347 9.08 16.78 -10.28
C GLN A 347 8.32 15.71 -9.48
N GLY A 348 7.06 15.96 -9.12
CA GLY A 348 6.24 14.97 -8.42
C GLY A 348 5.83 13.79 -9.32
N GLN A 349 5.55 14.05 -10.60
CA GLN A 349 5.27 12.99 -11.59
C GLN A 349 6.51 12.13 -11.85
N GLU A 350 7.69 12.73 -11.96
CA GLU A 350 8.96 12.01 -12.08
C GLU A 350 9.21 11.14 -10.86
N TRP A 351 8.95 11.65 -9.65
CA TRP A 351 9.04 10.84 -8.44
C TRP A 351 8.16 9.58 -8.52
N MET A 352 6.93 9.69 -9.04
CA MET A 352 6.06 8.52 -9.23
C MET A 352 6.56 7.56 -10.30
N ARG A 353 7.14 8.06 -11.40
CA ARG A 353 7.72 7.20 -12.44
C ARG A 353 8.94 6.44 -11.95
N THR A 354 9.80 7.11 -11.17
CA THR A 354 10.99 6.48 -10.58
C THR A 354 10.63 5.43 -9.54
N HIS A 355 9.66 5.70 -8.66
CA HIS A 355 9.42 4.88 -7.47
C HIS A 355 8.17 4.00 -7.54
N GLY A 356 7.26 4.27 -8.47
CA GLY A 356 6.04 3.51 -8.66
C GLY A 356 6.31 2.02 -8.90
N PRO A 357 7.13 1.65 -9.90
CA PRO A 357 7.44 0.25 -10.20
C PRO A 357 7.97 -0.51 -8.97
N ASP A 358 8.90 0.10 -8.23
CA ASP A 358 9.46 -0.44 -6.99
C ASP A 358 8.38 -0.71 -5.92
N MET A 359 7.52 0.28 -5.65
CA MET A 359 6.42 0.14 -4.69
C MET A 359 5.43 -0.94 -5.12
N ASN A 360 5.01 -0.93 -6.39
CA ASN A 360 4.06 -1.89 -6.94
C ASN A 360 4.60 -3.32 -6.78
N LEU A 361 5.86 -3.56 -7.15
CA LEU A 361 6.44 -4.89 -7.04
C LEU A 361 6.49 -5.36 -5.59
N TRP A 362 6.97 -4.52 -4.66
CA TRP A 362 7.01 -4.87 -3.24
C TRP A 362 5.62 -5.27 -2.72
N VAL A 363 4.59 -4.49 -3.07
CA VAL A 363 3.20 -4.77 -2.72
C VAL A 363 2.72 -6.11 -3.30
N GLU A 364 3.04 -6.41 -4.56
CA GLU A 364 2.64 -7.65 -5.22
C GLU A 364 3.24 -8.90 -4.58
N THR A 365 4.40 -8.80 -3.93
CA THR A 365 5.04 -9.94 -3.25
C THR A 365 4.35 -10.36 -1.95
N MET A 366 3.49 -9.51 -1.38
CA MET A 366 2.94 -9.74 -0.05
C MET A 366 2.03 -10.97 0.02
N LYS A 367 2.09 -11.68 1.14
CA LYS A 367 1.27 -12.87 1.39
C LYS A 367 0.34 -12.67 2.59
N ALA A 368 -0.85 -13.25 2.47
CA ALA A 368 -1.80 -13.38 3.57
C ALA A 368 -1.25 -14.29 4.69
N PRO A 369 -1.63 -14.06 5.96
CA PRO A 369 -1.30 -14.96 7.05
C PRO A 369 -1.94 -16.34 6.81
N LYS A 370 -1.29 -17.39 7.31
CA LYS A 370 -1.89 -18.73 7.30
C LYS A 370 -3.13 -18.76 8.19
N TYR A 371 -4.11 -19.56 7.79
CA TYR A 371 -5.24 -19.84 8.66
C TYR A 371 -4.74 -20.49 9.97
N PRO A 372 -5.03 -19.92 11.15
CA PRO A 372 -4.34 -20.30 12.38
C PRO A 372 -4.99 -21.46 13.13
N LEU A 373 -6.21 -21.85 12.77
CA LEU A 373 -6.95 -22.92 13.44
C LEU A 373 -6.84 -24.24 12.67
N PRO A 374 -7.07 -25.39 13.33
CA PRO A 374 -7.14 -26.67 12.64
C PRO A 374 -8.17 -26.66 11.50
N VAL A 375 -7.79 -27.24 10.37
CA VAL A 375 -8.66 -27.42 9.21
C VAL A 375 -9.13 -28.87 9.18
N ASP A 376 -10.45 -29.09 9.09
CA ASP A 376 -11.00 -30.40 8.74
C ASP A 376 -10.74 -30.65 7.24
N GLU A 377 -9.75 -31.49 6.93
CA GLU A 377 -9.32 -31.71 5.54
C GLU A 377 -10.42 -32.35 4.67
N ASP A 378 -11.24 -33.24 5.22
CA ASP A 378 -12.27 -33.94 4.45
C ASP A 378 -13.42 -32.98 4.14
N LEU A 379 -13.78 -32.12 5.09
CA LEU A 379 -14.70 -31.02 4.86
C LEU A 379 -14.13 -30.01 3.86
N ALA A 380 -12.85 -29.67 3.95
CA ALA A 380 -12.19 -28.76 3.03
C ALA A 380 -12.14 -29.32 1.60
N LYS A 381 -11.86 -30.62 1.41
CA LYS A 381 -11.91 -31.29 0.10
C LYS A 381 -13.32 -31.28 -0.48
N THR A 382 -14.34 -31.48 0.36
CA THR A 382 -15.75 -31.33 -0.05
C THR A 382 -16.02 -29.91 -0.51
N GLY A 383 -15.57 -28.91 0.26
CA GLY A 383 -15.66 -27.49 -0.11
C GLY A 383 -14.92 -27.16 -1.41
N ALA A 384 -13.77 -27.77 -1.67
CA ALA A 384 -13.01 -27.60 -2.91
C ALA A 384 -13.76 -28.13 -4.14
N VAL A 385 -14.41 -29.29 -4.04
CA VAL A 385 -15.26 -29.81 -5.12
C VAL A 385 -16.43 -28.86 -5.37
N LEU A 386 -17.12 -28.42 -4.31
CA LEU A 386 -18.21 -27.44 -4.46
C LEU A 386 -17.73 -26.12 -5.08
N PHE A 387 -16.57 -25.62 -4.67
CA PHE A 387 -16.01 -24.37 -5.21
C PHE A 387 -15.73 -24.46 -6.72
N HIS A 388 -15.26 -25.60 -7.22
CA HIS A 388 -14.87 -25.75 -8.63
C HIS A 388 -16.01 -26.27 -9.53
N GLU A 389 -16.97 -27.00 -9.00
CA GLU A 389 -17.94 -27.77 -9.80
C GLU A 389 -19.41 -27.45 -9.51
N LEU A 390 -19.74 -26.80 -8.38
CA LEU A 390 -21.12 -26.46 -8.08
C LEU A 390 -21.62 -25.35 -9.00
N ASP A 391 -22.53 -25.71 -9.91
CA ASP A 391 -23.35 -24.76 -10.63
C ASP A 391 -24.43 -24.21 -9.69
N LEU A 392 -24.29 -22.96 -9.24
CA LEU A 392 -25.25 -22.28 -8.38
C LEU A 392 -26.62 -22.04 -9.03
N TRP A 393 -26.75 -22.32 -10.33
CA TRP A 393 -27.98 -22.21 -11.11
C TRP A 393 -28.57 -23.57 -11.51
N ALA A 394 -27.92 -24.68 -11.17
CA ALA A 394 -28.48 -26.02 -11.35
C ALA A 394 -29.65 -26.27 -10.37
N GLU A 395 -30.60 -27.12 -10.77
CA GLU A 395 -31.81 -27.45 -9.99
C GLU A 395 -31.56 -28.36 -8.78
#